data_AF-A0A915B768-F1
#
_entry.id   AF-A0A915B768-F1
#
_cell.length_a   1.000
_cell.length_b   1.000
_cell.length_c   1.000
_cell.angle_alpha   90.00
_cell.angle_beta   90.00
_cell.angle_gamma   90.00
#
_symmetry.space_group_name_H-M   'P 1'
#
loop_
_entity.id
_entity.type
_entity.pdbx_description
1 polymer ?
#
loop_
_entity_poly.entity_id
_entity_poly.type
_entity_poly.pdbx_seq_one_letter_code
_entity_poly.pdbx_strand_id
1 'polypeptide(L)'
;PLMSCLCIVVDCDARNWGALVEREGDHSVFYSLLSAIASFASSHISLSANNSVSILGVDATLNNPLLYAFDLTIQIDMTPTIVERLRTALLKSAANTDVKCTSQFAPAFATAFCHINRFKKENDGADGRILIINIGSDLAREQNALMNLFFSAHKQDIVVDVANIG
;
A
#
# COMPACT_ATOMS: atom_id res chain seq x y z
N PRO A 1 9.21 24.34 0.32
CA PRO A 1 9.05 22.90 0.63
C PRO A 1 8.32 22.19 -0.52
N LEU A 2 8.97 21.24 -1.19
CA LEU A 2 8.36 20.44 -2.25
C LEU A 2 7.26 19.56 -1.63
N MET A 3 6.05 19.59 -2.21
CA MET A 3 4.91 18.78 -1.75
C MET A 3 5.07 17.35 -2.27
N SER A 4 4.81 16.34 -1.45
CA SER A 4 4.98 14.94 -1.83
C SER A 4 3.72 14.13 -1.54
N CYS A 5 3.32 13.27 -2.49
CA CYS A 5 2.30 12.26 -2.29
C CYS A 5 2.95 10.86 -2.24
N LEU A 6 2.77 10.18 -1.11
CA LEU A 6 3.22 8.80 -0.91
C LEU A 6 2.02 7.85 -0.91
N CYS A 7 2.00 6.90 -1.84
CA CYS A 7 1.07 5.77 -1.80
C CYS A 7 1.81 4.52 -1.34
N ILE A 8 1.37 3.91 -0.23
CA ILE A 8 1.90 2.64 0.25
C ILE A 8 0.93 1.54 -0.19
N VAL A 9 1.43 0.61 -1.02
CA VAL A 9 0.68 -0.54 -1.51
C VAL A 9 1.15 -1.78 -0.77
N VAL A 10 0.26 -2.38 0.02
CA VAL A 10 0.59 -3.47 0.93
C VAL A 10 -0.05 -4.77 0.44
N ASP A 11 0.75 -5.83 0.29
CA ASP A 11 0.22 -7.18 0.09
C ASP A 11 -0.64 -7.56 1.30
N CYS A 12 -1.92 -7.87 1.08
CA CYS A 12 -2.89 -8.25 2.10
C CYS A 12 -3.32 -9.72 1.97
N ASP A 13 -2.57 -10.58 1.28
CA ASP A 13 -2.81 -12.02 1.26
C ASP A 13 -2.46 -12.64 2.62
N ALA A 14 -3.46 -13.03 3.40
CA ALA A 14 -3.26 -13.58 4.74
C ALA A 14 -2.36 -14.84 4.76
N ARG A 15 -2.28 -15.60 3.65
CA ARG A 15 -1.43 -16.79 3.56
C ARG A 15 0.05 -16.43 3.60
N ASN A 16 0.43 -15.36 2.89
CA ASN A 16 1.82 -14.88 2.87
C ASN A 16 2.23 -14.34 4.24
N TRP A 17 1.33 -13.63 4.91
CA TRP A 17 1.58 -13.15 6.28
C TRP A 17 1.67 -14.30 7.28
N GLY A 18 0.84 -15.33 7.15
CA GLY A 18 0.92 -16.55 7.96
C GLY A 18 2.25 -17.28 7.77
N ALA A 19 2.65 -17.49 6.52
CA ALA A 19 3.94 -18.11 6.17
C ALA A 19 5.13 -17.30 6.68
N LEU A 20 5.07 -15.97 6.62
CA LEU A 20 6.08 -15.08 7.20
C LEU A 20 6.19 -15.29 8.72
N VAL A 21 5.07 -15.27 9.45
CA VAL A 21 5.07 -15.47 10.91
C VAL A 21 5.61 -16.85 11.29
N GLU A 22 5.23 -17.90 10.56
CA GLU A 22 5.75 -19.26 10.79
C GLU A 22 7.26 -19.33 10.53
N ARG A 23 7.75 -18.68 9.46
CA ARG A 23 9.17 -18.65 9.10
C ARG A 23 10.03 -17.94 10.16
N GLU A 24 9.57 -16.79 10.66
CA GLU A 24 10.29 -16.03 11.67
C GLU A 24 10.18 -16.66 13.08
N GLY A 25 9.17 -17.51 13.31
CA GLY A 25 8.92 -18.14 14.62
C GLY A 25 8.45 -17.17 15.71
N ASP A 26 8.17 -15.92 15.36
CA ASP A 26 7.73 -14.86 16.27
C ASP A 26 6.41 -14.22 15.76
N HIS A 27 5.35 -14.38 16.56
CA HIS A 27 4.03 -13.84 16.26
C HIS A 27 3.99 -12.31 16.40
N SER A 28 4.96 -11.71 17.10
CA SER A 28 5.07 -10.26 17.25
C SER A 28 5.41 -9.56 15.92
N VAL A 29 6.01 -10.28 14.97
CA VAL A 29 6.40 -9.76 13.65
C VAL A 29 5.19 -9.21 12.89
N PHE A 30 4.03 -9.88 12.99
CA PHE A 30 2.79 -9.42 12.38
C PHE A 30 2.43 -7.99 12.82
N TYR A 31 2.33 -7.77 14.13
CA TYR A 31 1.94 -6.48 14.67
C TYR A 31 3.04 -5.43 14.49
N SER A 32 4.30 -5.84 14.64
CA SER A 32 5.46 -4.96 14.45
C SER A 32 5.53 -4.42 13.03
N LEU A 33 5.25 -5.25 12.03
CA LEU A 33 5.23 -4.82 10.63
C LEU A 33 4.07 -3.85 10.34
N LEU A 34 2.86 -4.15 10.81
CA LEU A 34 1.72 -3.23 10.68
C LEU A 34 2.02 -1.87 11.34
N SER A 35 2.60 -1.89 12.53
CA SER A 35 2.99 -0.68 13.26
C SER A 35 4.11 0.08 12.55
N ALA A 36 5.08 -0.62 11.95
CA ALA A 36 6.16 0.00 11.18
C ALA A 36 5.62 0.71 9.92
N ILE A 37 4.66 0.09 9.20
CA ILE A 37 4.01 0.70 8.02
C ILE A 37 3.28 1.99 8.43
N ALA A 38 2.49 1.93 9.50
CA ALA A 38 1.73 3.06 10.01
C ALA A 38 2.64 4.18 10.54
N SER A 39 3.75 3.83 11.20
CA SER A 39 4.76 4.77 11.67
C SER A 39 5.50 5.45 10.52
N PHE A 40 5.83 4.69 9.47
CA PHE A 40 6.45 5.23 8.26
C PHE A 40 5.52 6.22 7.55
N ALA A 41 4.24 5.86 7.36
CA ALA A 41 3.21 6.76 6.85
C ALA A 41 3.12 8.07 7.66
N SER A 42 3.05 7.95 8.98
CA SER A 42 2.97 9.10 9.89
C SER A 42 4.22 9.98 9.85
N SER A 43 5.40 9.36 9.70
CA SER A 43 6.66 10.08 9.55
C SER A 43 6.69 10.90 8.26
N HIS A 44 6.15 10.39 7.15
CA HIS A 44 6.09 11.11 5.88
C HIS A 44 5.24 12.38 5.99
N ILE A 45 4.07 12.31 6.63
CA ILE A 45 3.23 13.49 6.89
C ILE A 45 3.97 14.50 7.79
N SER A 46 4.73 14.02 8.77
CA SER A 46 5.48 14.88 9.69
C SER A 46 6.61 15.68 9.03
N LEU A 47 7.09 15.25 7.85
CA LEU A 47 8.14 15.98 7.10
C LEU A 47 7.65 17.31 6.52
N SER A 48 6.36 17.43 6.18
CA SER A 48 5.79 18.64 5.59
C SER A 48 4.27 18.63 5.71
N ALA A 49 3.67 19.75 6.13
CA ALA A 49 2.22 19.89 6.29
C ALA A 49 1.43 19.69 4.99
N ASN A 50 2.08 19.82 3.83
CA ASN A 50 1.47 19.64 2.52
C ASN A 50 1.68 18.23 1.95
N ASN A 51 2.27 17.32 2.72
CA ASN A 51 2.42 15.94 2.29
C ASN A 51 1.09 15.20 2.37
N SER A 52 0.88 14.30 1.44
CA SER A 52 -0.28 13.40 1.42
C SER A 52 0.20 11.95 1.49
N VAL A 53 -0.57 11.11 2.19
CA VAL A 53 -0.32 9.67 2.30
C VAL A 53 -1.61 8.90 2.04
N SER A 54 -1.51 7.84 1.27
CA SER A 54 -2.59 6.86 1.07
C SER A 54 -2.08 5.45 1.25
N ILE A 55 -2.89 4.58 1.86
CA ILE A 55 -2.60 3.16 2.04
C ILE A 55 -3.57 2.35 1.18
N LEU A 56 -3.02 1.49 0.35
CA LEU A 56 -3.77 0.57 -0.49
C LEU A 56 -3.45 -0.87 -0.09
N GLY A 57 -4.47 -1.72 -0.02
CA GLY A 57 -4.36 -3.15 0.23
C GLY A 57 -4.51 -3.94 -1.05
N VAL A 58 -3.76 -5.04 -1.17
CA VAL A 58 -3.80 -5.95 -2.30
C VAL A 58 -4.29 -7.31 -1.84
N ASP A 59 -5.52 -7.65 -2.18
CA ASP A 59 -6.09 -8.97 -1.94
C ASP A 59 -7.31 -9.17 -2.85
N ALA A 60 -7.55 -10.41 -3.28
CA ALA A 60 -8.65 -10.73 -4.18
C ALA A 60 -10.05 -10.47 -3.58
N THR A 61 -10.18 -10.42 -2.26
CA THR A 61 -11.44 -10.16 -1.55
C THR A 61 -11.75 -8.66 -1.42
N LEU A 62 -10.81 -7.79 -1.76
CA LEU A 62 -10.98 -6.34 -1.65
C LEU A 62 -11.67 -5.79 -2.90
N ASN A 63 -12.90 -5.29 -2.73
CA ASN A 63 -13.62 -4.59 -3.81
C ASN A 63 -13.00 -3.22 -4.11
N ASN A 64 -12.41 -2.57 -3.09
CA ASN A 64 -11.71 -1.30 -3.22
C ASN A 64 -10.33 -1.44 -2.58
N PRO A 65 -9.23 -1.21 -3.33
CA PRO A 65 -7.89 -1.32 -2.78
C PRO A 65 -7.57 -0.17 -1.82
N LEU A 66 -8.24 0.99 -1.88
CA LEU A 66 -7.96 2.12 -0.99
C LEU A 66 -8.46 1.85 0.44
N LEU A 67 -7.52 1.61 1.36
CA LEU A 67 -7.82 1.33 2.78
C LEU A 67 -7.81 2.59 3.63
N TYR A 68 -6.93 3.53 3.30
CA TYR A 68 -6.79 4.81 3.99
C TYR A 68 -6.31 5.89 3.03
N ALA A 69 -6.84 7.09 3.17
CA ALA A 69 -6.33 8.30 2.52
C ALA A 69 -6.29 9.40 3.57
N PHE A 70 -5.17 10.10 3.67
CA PHE A 70 -5.03 11.20 4.59
C PHE A 70 -5.94 12.36 4.18
N ASP A 71 -6.73 12.85 5.13
CA ASP A 71 -7.58 14.02 4.99
C ASP A 71 -7.28 14.97 6.16
N LEU A 72 -6.84 16.19 5.83
CA LEU A 72 -6.50 17.25 6.80
C LEU A 72 -7.68 17.63 7.70
N THR A 73 -8.91 17.32 7.29
CA THR A 73 -10.12 17.60 8.08
C THR A 73 -10.34 16.61 9.22
N ILE A 74 -9.69 15.44 9.17
CA ILE A 74 -9.89 14.35 10.12
C ILE A 74 -8.70 14.32 11.09
N GLN A 75 -8.82 15.01 12.23
CA GLN A 75 -7.84 14.98 13.33
C GLN A 75 -7.92 13.68 14.15
N ILE A 76 -7.79 12.53 13.49
CA ILE A 76 -7.72 11.22 14.16
C ILE A 76 -6.26 10.76 14.14
N ASP A 77 -5.83 10.14 15.24
CA ASP A 77 -4.54 9.46 15.29
C ASP A 77 -4.44 8.45 14.13
N MET A 78 -3.52 8.73 13.20
CA MET A 78 -3.39 8.00 11.93
C MET A 78 -2.93 6.57 12.16
N THR A 79 -2.02 6.37 13.10
CA THR A 79 -1.36 5.09 13.35
C THR A 79 -2.35 3.97 13.69
N PRO A 80 -3.21 4.10 14.73
CA PRO A 80 -4.18 3.06 15.07
C PRO A 80 -5.19 2.83 13.94
N THR A 81 -5.57 3.87 13.21
CA THR A 81 -6.50 3.77 12.08
C THR A 81 -5.91 2.93 10.95
N ILE A 82 -4.66 3.21 10.54
CA ILE A 82 -3.98 2.45 9.48
C ILE A 82 -3.80 0.99 9.88
N VAL A 83 -3.37 0.73 11.13
CA VAL A 83 -3.20 -0.64 11.65
C VAL A 83 -4.53 -1.38 11.63
N GLU A 84 -5.62 -0.77 12.08
CA GLU A 84 -6.93 -1.41 12.11
C GLU A 84 -7.48 -1.69 10.71
N ARG A 85 -7.28 -0.79 9.75
CA ARG A 85 -7.69 -0.98 8.34
C ARG A 85 -6.93 -2.13 7.68
N LEU A 86 -5.61 -2.20 7.88
CA LEU A 86 -4.78 -3.30 7.38
C LEU A 86 -5.16 -4.63 8.05
N ARG A 87 -5.35 -4.62 9.37
CA ARG A 87 -5.82 -5.79 10.13
C ARG A 87 -7.16 -6.29 9.59
N THR A 88 -8.11 -5.40 9.36
CA THR A 88 -9.43 -5.74 8.82
C THR A 88 -9.32 -6.36 7.41
N ALA A 89 -8.45 -5.82 6.55
CA ALA A 89 -8.19 -6.38 5.23
C ALA A 89 -7.61 -7.80 5.31
N LEU A 90 -6.64 -8.02 6.18
CA LEU A 90 -6.01 -9.33 6.42
C LEU A 90 -7.00 -10.34 7.03
N LEU A 91 -7.86 -9.92 7.96
CA LEU A 91 -8.92 -10.78 8.51
C LEU A 91 -9.93 -11.20 7.44
N LYS A 92 -10.27 -10.28 6.52
CA LYS A 92 -11.16 -10.57 5.39
C LYS A 92 -10.53 -11.59 4.44
N SER A 93 -9.24 -11.41 4.13
CA SER A 93 -8.45 -12.38 3.34
C SER A 93 -8.42 -13.76 4.02
N ALA A 94 -8.16 -13.80 5.34
CA ALA A 94 -8.11 -15.05 6.10
C ALA A 94 -9.45 -15.79 6.18
N ALA A 95 -10.57 -15.08 6.15
CA ALA A 95 -11.91 -15.67 6.14
C ALA A 95 -12.28 -16.27 4.77
N ASN A 96 -11.53 -15.96 3.71
CA ASN A 96 -11.80 -16.47 2.37
C ASN A 96 -11.22 -17.88 2.21
N THR A 97 -12.09 -18.86 1.97
CA THR A 97 -11.70 -20.26 1.76
C THR A 97 -11.38 -20.59 0.31
N ASP A 98 -11.56 -19.64 -0.63
CA ASP A 98 -11.26 -19.88 -2.04
C ASP A 98 -9.76 -19.82 -2.31
N VAL A 99 -9.14 -21.01 -2.38
CA VAL A 99 -7.71 -21.20 -2.64
C VAL A 99 -7.28 -20.62 -3.99
N LYS A 100 -8.20 -20.45 -4.97
CA LYS A 100 -7.88 -19.97 -6.32
C LYS A 100 -7.80 -18.45 -6.44
N CYS A 101 -8.35 -17.71 -5.48
CA CYS A 101 -8.28 -16.26 -5.46
C CYS A 101 -6.87 -15.83 -5.01
N THR A 102 -6.07 -15.35 -5.96
CA THR A 102 -4.73 -14.81 -5.70
C THR A 102 -4.74 -13.30 -5.79
N SER A 103 -3.93 -12.65 -4.96
CA SER A 103 -3.74 -11.20 -4.98
C SER A 103 -3.42 -10.67 -6.37
N GLN A 104 -4.10 -9.57 -6.74
CA GLN A 104 -3.91 -8.84 -8.00
C GLN A 104 -3.46 -7.42 -7.68
N PHE A 105 -2.21 -7.10 -8.01
CA PHE A 105 -1.58 -5.81 -7.76
C PHE A 105 -1.98 -4.76 -8.80
N ALA A 106 -2.31 -5.17 -10.03
CA ALA A 106 -2.60 -4.23 -11.11
C ALA A 106 -3.74 -3.23 -10.76
N PRO A 107 -4.88 -3.64 -10.17
CA PRO A 107 -5.93 -2.71 -9.73
C PRO A 107 -5.48 -1.73 -8.65
N ALA A 108 -4.67 -2.20 -7.69
CA ALA A 108 -4.15 -1.34 -6.62
C ALA A 108 -3.16 -0.31 -7.16
N PHE A 109 -2.25 -0.72 -8.05
CA PHE A 109 -1.32 0.21 -8.70
C PHE A 109 -2.02 1.21 -9.60
N ALA A 110 -2.99 0.78 -10.42
CA ALA A 110 -3.78 1.71 -11.21
C ALA A 110 -4.46 2.77 -10.32
N THR A 111 -5.01 2.35 -9.19
CA THR A 111 -5.62 3.26 -8.20
C THR A 111 -4.61 4.22 -7.60
N ALA A 112 -3.44 3.72 -7.20
CA ALA A 112 -2.36 4.54 -6.65
C ALA A 112 -1.82 5.57 -7.66
N PHE A 113 -1.59 5.17 -8.91
CA PHE A 113 -1.17 6.08 -9.98
C PHE A 113 -2.22 7.15 -10.26
N CYS A 114 -3.50 6.78 -10.31
CA CYS A 114 -4.58 7.76 -10.46
C CYS A 114 -4.63 8.75 -9.29
N HIS A 115 -4.42 8.27 -8.06
CA HIS A 115 -4.41 9.11 -6.86
C HIS A 115 -3.26 10.13 -6.89
N ILE A 116 -2.04 9.67 -7.19
CA ILE A 116 -0.86 10.55 -7.33
C ILE A 116 -1.04 11.54 -8.47
N ASN A 117 -1.50 11.07 -9.64
CA ASN A 117 -1.69 11.96 -10.80
C ASN A 117 -2.73 13.04 -10.51
N ARG A 118 -3.80 12.71 -9.78
CA ARG A 118 -4.77 13.71 -9.30
C ARG A 118 -4.10 14.73 -8.38
N PHE A 119 -3.31 14.26 -7.41
CA PHE A 119 -2.58 15.14 -6.49
C PHE A 119 -1.61 16.07 -7.21
N LYS A 120 -0.85 15.57 -8.20
CA LYS A 120 0.09 16.37 -9.03
C LYS A 120 -0.63 17.42 -9.88
N LYS A 121 -1.88 17.17 -10.31
CA LYS A 121 -2.70 18.15 -11.04
C LYS A 121 -3.26 19.24 -10.13
N GLU A 122 -3.57 18.90 -8.88
CA GLU A 122 -4.05 19.86 -7.89
C GLU A 122 -2.90 20.70 -7.31
N ASN A 123 -1.67 20.18 -7.33
CA ASN A 123 -0.48 20.81 -6.76
C ASN A 123 0.67 20.82 -7.78
N ASP A 124 0.85 21.94 -8.47
CA ASP A 124 1.95 22.12 -9.42
C ASP A 124 3.32 21.96 -8.74
N GLY A 125 4.19 21.13 -9.33
CA GLY A 125 5.53 20.86 -8.81
C GLY A 125 5.60 19.85 -7.65
N ALA A 126 4.51 19.13 -7.37
CA ALA A 126 4.51 18.03 -6.42
C ALA A 126 5.23 16.77 -6.93
N ASP A 127 5.94 16.07 -6.04
CA ASP A 127 6.52 14.75 -6.27
C ASP A 127 5.51 13.65 -5.91
N GLY A 128 5.65 12.48 -6.55
CA GLY A 128 4.78 11.33 -6.35
C GLY A 128 5.59 10.05 -6.23
N ARG A 129 5.35 9.29 -5.15
CA ARG A 129 6.06 8.04 -4.88
C ARG A 129 5.12 6.93 -4.49
N ILE A 130 5.42 5.73 -4.96
CA ILE A 130 4.74 4.50 -4.54
C ILE A 130 5.76 3.63 -3.81
N LEU A 131 5.42 3.21 -2.59
CA LEU A 131 6.14 2.16 -1.88
C LEU A 131 5.34 0.86 -1.93
N ILE A 132 5.90 -0.18 -2.50
CA ILE A 132 5.32 -1.51 -2.56
C ILE A 132 5.88 -2.33 -1.41
N ILE A 133 5.00 -2.90 -0.58
CA ILE A 133 5.36 -3.83 0.48
C ILE A 133 4.88 -5.21 0.07
N ASN A 134 5.80 -5.99 -0.48
CA ASN A 134 5.54 -7.35 -0.90
C ASN A 134 5.94 -8.33 0.22
N ILE A 135 5.02 -9.22 0.59
CA ILE A 135 5.23 -10.20 1.67
C ILE A 135 5.52 -11.60 1.13
N GLY A 136 5.00 -11.92 -0.06
CA GLY A 136 5.20 -13.23 -0.67
C GLY A 136 4.44 -13.46 -1.98
N SER A 137 3.79 -12.42 -2.52
CA SER A 137 3.00 -12.57 -3.74
C SER A 137 3.89 -12.63 -4.98
N ASP A 138 3.48 -13.47 -5.94
CA ASP A 138 4.13 -13.56 -7.25
C ASP A 138 3.55 -12.53 -8.23
N LEU A 139 4.31 -11.46 -8.47
CA LEU A 139 3.96 -10.41 -9.44
C LEU A 139 4.10 -10.87 -10.90
N ALA A 140 4.77 -11.99 -11.20
CA ALA A 140 5.03 -12.44 -12.57
C ALA A 140 3.74 -12.75 -13.33
N ARG A 141 2.69 -13.19 -12.63
CA ARG A 141 1.37 -13.50 -13.23
C ARG A 141 0.71 -12.31 -13.90
N GLU A 142 1.01 -11.09 -13.43
CA GLU A 142 0.48 -9.85 -13.97
C GLU A 142 1.52 -9.04 -14.74
N GLN A 143 2.66 -9.64 -15.11
CA GLN A 143 3.81 -8.93 -15.68
C GLN A 143 3.43 -7.99 -16.83
N ASN A 144 2.57 -8.43 -17.76
CA ASN A 144 2.13 -7.58 -18.89
C ASN A 144 1.33 -6.36 -18.44
N ALA A 145 0.41 -6.54 -17.48
CA ALA A 145 -0.40 -5.44 -16.95
C ALA A 145 0.46 -4.48 -16.12
N LEU A 146 1.32 -5.03 -15.26
CA LEU A 146 2.25 -4.27 -14.44
C LEU A 146 3.24 -3.46 -15.27
N MET A 147 3.77 -4.03 -16.35
CA MET A 147 4.69 -3.35 -17.25
C MET A 147 4.05 -2.12 -17.90
N ASN A 148 2.80 -2.24 -18.37
CA ASN A 148 2.05 -1.09 -18.91
C ASN A 148 1.81 0.00 -17.86
N LEU A 149 1.52 -0.41 -16.62
CA LEU A 149 1.34 0.52 -15.51
C LEU A 149 2.64 1.23 -15.13
N PHE A 150 3.76 0.52 -15.04
CA PHE A 150 5.07 1.12 -14.74
C PHE A 150 5.58 2.01 -15.87
N PHE A 151 5.32 1.68 -17.13
CA PHE A 151 5.61 2.61 -18.24
C PHE A 151 4.77 3.89 -18.14
N SER A 152 3.52 3.77 -17.71
CA SER A 152 2.65 4.94 -17.49
C SER A 152 3.12 5.78 -16.31
N ALA A 153 3.56 5.13 -15.22
CA ALA A 153 4.16 5.78 -14.05
C ALA A 153 5.42 6.56 -14.42
N HIS A 154 6.31 5.94 -15.20
CA HIS A 154 7.55 6.56 -15.66
C HIS A 154 7.28 7.80 -16.52
N LYS A 155 6.29 7.77 -17.42
CA LYS A 155 5.88 8.94 -18.20
C LYS A 155 5.37 10.10 -17.35
N GLN A 156 4.85 9.82 -16.16
CA GLN A 156 4.32 10.81 -15.23
C GLN A 156 5.33 11.20 -14.15
N ASP A 157 6.59 10.75 -14.24
CA ASP A 157 7.63 10.99 -13.26
C ASP A 157 7.17 10.61 -11.84
N ILE A 158 6.72 9.35 -11.70
CA ILE A 158 6.34 8.74 -10.42
C ILE A 158 7.38 7.67 -10.08
N VAL A 159 8.02 7.80 -8.92
CA VAL A 159 9.01 6.83 -8.43
C VAL A 159 8.29 5.65 -7.80
N VAL A 160 8.77 4.43 -8.08
CA VAL A 160 8.25 3.20 -7.50
C VAL A 160 9.36 2.49 -6.74
N ASP A 161 9.22 2.44 -5.43
CA ASP A 161 10.12 1.75 -4.50
C ASP A 161 9.50 0.42 -4.07
N VAL A 162 10.32 -0.61 -3.85
CA VAL A 162 9.87 -1.95 -3.47
C VAL A 162 10.62 -2.41 -2.23
N ALA A 163 9.84 -2.72 -1.18
CA ALA A 163 10.29 -3.46 -0.01
C ALA A 163 9.78 -4.90 -0.13
N ASN A 164 10.69 -5.82 -0.47
CA ASN A 164 10.37 -7.25 -0.52
C ASN A 164 10.76 -7.91 0.80
N ILE A 165 9.78 -8.41 1.55
CA ILE A 165 9.94 -8.92 2.92
C ILE A 165 9.97 -10.46 2.97
N GLY A 166 9.42 -11.13 1.95
CA GLY A 166 9.40 -12.59 1.90
C GLY A 166 9.16 -13.13 0.51
#